data_AF-A0A3B0A587-F1
#
_entry.id   AF-A0A3B0A587-F1
#
_cell.length_a   1.000
_cell.length_b   1.000
_cell.length_c   1.000
_cell.angle_alpha   90.00
_cell.angle_beta   90.00
_cell.angle_gamma   90.00
#
_symmetry.space_group_name_H-M   'P 1'
#
loop_
_entity.id
_entity.type
_entity.pdbx_description
1 polymer ?
#
loop_
_entity_poly.entity_id
_entity_poly.type
_entity_poly.pdbx_seq_one_letter_code
_entity_poly.pdbx_strand_id
1 'polypeptide(L)'
;MTRAPANLMAVRSLLLEHLNVDKNTVRDADLEPAEVGIVGDPAHRGGYHCGSDRVVTNDYSVVESPRDRAGLTLDAAALDVGQFRVTVRGQAHDLRSFSTWCVGQCAANAADTRDIREIIYSPDGRVVRRWDRLGKRSSGDNSHLWHTHFSFFRDAIKAGRDQRSLFRRYLTAIGLLEGPDMTQEEHNWLATIHKNLTVLDGRNPIGQIYTRMSVGEDQTGIKPPNYPTLKTVTAQLAALQAALTALAGRDFTDESAIVQGVLAGLTPEKIAEAIPPELAEQVAEELARRLAA
;
A
#
# COMPACT_ATOMS: atom_id res chain seq x y z
N MET A 1 -0.41 -35.88 -15.24
CA MET A 1 -0.68 -36.04 -13.81
C MET A 1 -0.25 -34.76 -13.11
N THR A 2 -1.09 -34.25 -12.20
CA THR A 2 -0.76 -33.09 -11.36
C THR A 2 0.54 -33.32 -10.58
N ARG A 3 1.35 -32.28 -10.39
CA ARG A 3 2.67 -32.36 -9.75
C ARG A 3 2.84 -31.33 -8.63
N ALA A 4 3.73 -31.62 -7.68
CA ALA A 4 4.20 -30.64 -6.72
C ALA A 4 5.29 -29.77 -7.36
N PRO A 5 5.11 -28.44 -7.48
CA PRO A 5 6.11 -27.57 -8.07
C PRO A 5 7.29 -27.33 -7.12
N ALA A 6 8.46 -27.03 -7.69
CA ALA A 6 9.70 -26.87 -6.93
C ALA A 6 9.63 -25.77 -5.86
N ASN A 7 8.91 -24.68 -6.11
CA ASN A 7 8.76 -23.59 -5.15
C ASN A 7 7.91 -23.97 -3.92
N LEU A 8 6.83 -24.76 -4.08
CA LEU A 8 6.08 -25.29 -2.94
C LEU A 8 6.81 -26.43 -2.23
N MET A 9 7.56 -27.25 -2.97
CA MET A 9 8.47 -28.22 -2.36
C MET A 9 9.53 -27.52 -1.49
N ALA A 10 10.00 -26.35 -1.89
CA ALA A 10 10.95 -25.56 -1.09
C ALA A 10 10.31 -25.02 0.20
N VAL A 11 9.02 -24.63 0.18
CA VAL A 11 8.27 -24.27 1.40
C VAL A 11 8.10 -25.49 2.30
N ARG A 12 7.70 -26.63 1.73
CA ARG A 12 7.56 -27.89 2.46
C ARG A 12 8.86 -28.28 3.16
N SER A 13 9.98 -28.24 2.47
CA SER A 13 11.30 -28.53 3.05
C SER A 13 11.63 -27.58 4.20
N LEU A 14 11.40 -26.27 4.03
CA LEU A 14 11.64 -25.27 5.08
C LEU A 14 10.81 -25.55 6.34
N LEU A 15 9.51 -25.84 6.19
CA LEU A 15 8.65 -26.12 7.34
C LEU A 15 9.06 -27.41 8.05
N LEU A 16 9.30 -28.49 7.31
CA LEU A 16 9.74 -29.76 7.90
C LEU A 16 11.12 -29.66 8.54
N GLU A 17 12.01 -28.81 8.03
CA GLU A 17 13.33 -28.62 8.62
C GLU A 17 13.25 -28.06 10.05
N HIS A 18 12.30 -27.17 10.33
CA HIS A 18 12.22 -26.43 11.59
C HIS A 18 11.07 -26.86 12.50
N LEU A 19 10.03 -27.51 11.98
CA LEU A 19 8.83 -27.89 12.72
C LEU A 19 8.67 -29.40 12.90
N ASN A 20 9.48 -30.22 12.22
CA ASN A 20 9.63 -31.64 12.54
C ASN A 20 10.81 -31.79 13.52
N VAL A 21 10.52 -31.77 14.82
CA VAL A 21 11.55 -31.72 15.86
C VAL A 21 12.29 -33.05 15.99
N ASP A 22 11.58 -34.18 16.00
CA ASP A 22 12.17 -35.53 16.00
C ASP A 22 11.88 -36.28 14.70
N LYS A 23 12.79 -36.13 13.73
CA LYS A 23 12.69 -36.77 12.40
C LYS A 23 12.69 -38.31 12.43
N ASN A 24 12.95 -38.93 13.58
CA ASN A 24 12.99 -40.39 13.73
C ASN A 24 11.73 -40.97 14.37
N THR A 25 10.83 -40.13 14.92
CA THR A 25 9.66 -40.59 15.66
C THR A 25 8.45 -39.76 15.30
N VAL A 26 7.35 -40.41 14.89
CA VAL A 26 6.08 -39.72 14.67
C VAL A 26 5.50 -39.23 15.99
N ARG A 27 5.23 -37.93 16.11
CA ARG A 27 4.67 -37.31 17.33
C ARG A 27 3.62 -36.27 16.99
N ASP A 28 2.55 -36.20 17.78
CA ASP A 28 1.50 -35.16 17.66
C ASP A 28 2.02 -33.71 17.78
N ALA A 29 3.23 -33.53 18.32
CA ALA A 29 3.88 -32.23 18.48
C ALA A 29 4.76 -31.85 17.27
N ASP A 30 5.03 -32.77 16.35
CA ASP A 30 5.94 -32.57 15.22
C ASP A 30 5.15 -32.45 13.92
N LEU A 31 5.61 -31.57 13.02
CA LEU A 31 5.02 -31.47 11.69
C LEU A 31 5.53 -32.62 10.83
N GLU A 32 4.69 -33.61 10.56
CA GLU A 32 5.13 -34.79 9.81
C GLU A 32 5.14 -34.59 8.29
N PRO A 33 5.98 -35.32 7.53
CA PRO A 33 6.02 -35.20 6.07
C PRO A 33 4.67 -35.44 5.39
N ALA A 34 3.81 -36.28 5.97
CA ALA A 34 2.47 -36.57 5.47
C ALA A 34 1.47 -35.43 5.75
N GLU A 35 1.78 -34.56 6.71
CA GLU A 35 0.96 -33.43 7.13
C GLU A 35 1.29 -32.14 6.38
N VAL A 36 2.28 -32.18 5.48
CA VAL A 36 2.62 -31.08 4.59
C VAL A 36 2.30 -31.47 3.14
N GLY A 37 1.03 -31.34 2.78
CA GLY A 37 0.46 -31.79 1.51
C GLY A 37 0.51 -30.71 0.43
N ILE A 38 0.82 -31.07 -0.81
CA ILE A 38 0.81 -30.14 -1.97
C ILE A 38 -0.16 -30.62 -3.06
N VAL A 39 -0.12 -31.91 -3.37
CA VAL A 39 -0.91 -32.51 -4.44
C VAL A 39 -2.04 -33.31 -3.80
N GLY A 40 -3.28 -33.05 -4.22
CA GLY A 40 -4.44 -33.81 -3.75
C GLY A 40 -4.36 -35.25 -4.23
N ASP A 41 -5.00 -36.17 -3.51
CA ASP A 41 -5.03 -37.60 -3.84
C ASP A 41 -5.55 -37.87 -5.28
N PRO A 42 -5.35 -39.08 -5.84
CA PRO A 42 -5.76 -39.37 -7.22
C PRO A 42 -7.26 -39.19 -7.52
N ALA A 43 -8.14 -39.25 -6.53
CA ALA A 43 -9.58 -39.02 -6.65
C ALA A 43 -9.97 -37.54 -6.49
N HIS A 44 -9.11 -36.73 -5.86
CA HIS A 44 -9.33 -35.29 -5.68
C HIS A 44 -9.52 -34.58 -7.02
N ARG A 45 -10.60 -33.80 -7.14
CA ARG A 45 -10.95 -33.04 -8.34
C ARG A 45 -11.24 -31.60 -7.95
N GLY A 46 -10.70 -30.68 -8.74
CA GLY A 46 -10.85 -29.26 -8.51
C GLY A 46 -9.95 -28.66 -7.45
N GLY A 47 -10.04 -27.34 -7.31
CA GLY A 47 -9.27 -26.56 -6.33
C GLY A 47 -7.77 -26.45 -6.63
N TYR A 48 -7.05 -25.82 -5.70
CA TYR A 48 -5.63 -25.49 -5.85
C TYR A 48 -4.70 -26.71 -5.70
N HIS A 49 -5.15 -27.82 -5.12
CA HIS A 49 -4.41 -29.09 -5.11
C HIS A 49 -4.36 -29.82 -6.46
N CYS A 50 -5.13 -29.35 -7.45
CA CYS A 50 -5.20 -29.89 -8.79
C CYS A 50 -4.49 -29.00 -9.80
N GLY A 51 -3.74 -29.63 -10.70
CA GLY A 51 -3.26 -29.03 -11.95
C GLY A 51 -4.34 -29.10 -13.04
N SER A 52 -3.97 -28.66 -14.25
CA SER A 52 -4.84 -28.57 -15.43
C SER A 52 -5.50 -29.90 -15.83
N ASP A 53 -4.95 -31.03 -15.41
CA ASP A 53 -5.48 -32.36 -15.69
C ASP A 53 -6.60 -32.81 -14.75
N ARG A 54 -6.82 -32.10 -13.62
CA ARG A 54 -7.80 -32.48 -12.58
C ARG A 54 -8.72 -31.36 -12.12
N VAL A 55 -8.46 -30.12 -12.51
CA VAL A 55 -9.43 -29.04 -12.34
C VAL A 55 -10.68 -29.31 -13.19
N VAL A 56 -11.84 -28.97 -12.65
CA VAL A 56 -13.12 -29.19 -13.34
C VAL A 56 -13.54 -27.96 -14.14
N THR A 57 -14.51 -28.11 -15.04
CA THR A 57 -15.09 -26.97 -15.76
C THR A 57 -15.64 -25.94 -14.77
N ASN A 58 -15.30 -24.66 -15.00
CA ASN A 58 -15.66 -23.53 -14.12
C ASN A 58 -15.12 -23.63 -12.69
N ASP A 59 -14.03 -24.37 -12.47
CA ASP A 59 -13.38 -24.41 -11.16
C ASP A 59 -12.98 -23.00 -10.71
N TYR A 60 -13.39 -22.64 -9.50
CA TYR A 60 -13.16 -21.31 -8.96
C TYR A 60 -11.68 -20.95 -8.86
N SER A 61 -10.83 -21.95 -8.61
CA SER A 61 -9.37 -21.82 -8.55
C SER A 61 -8.74 -21.50 -9.90
N VAL A 62 -9.55 -21.35 -10.96
CA VAL A 62 -9.14 -20.98 -12.31
C VAL A 62 -9.91 -19.76 -12.80
N VAL A 63 -11.24 -19.73 -12.61
CA VAL A 63 -12.08 -18.73 -13.29
C VAL A 63 -12.23 -17.41 -12.54
N GLU A 64 -12.10 -17.39 -11.22
CA GLU A 64 -12.37 -16.20 -10.41
C GLU A 64 -11.27 -15.13 -10.49
N SER A 65 -10.07 -15.48 -10.98
CA SER A 65 -8.91 -14.59 -11.08
C SER A 65 -8.20 -14.72 -12.43
N PRO A 66 -7.88 -13.62 -13.11
CA PRO A 66 -7.01 -13.66 -14.28
C PRO A 66 -5.62 -14.25 -14.00
N ARG A 67 -5.07 -14.03 -12.79
CA ARG A 67 -3.79 -14.62 -12.36
C ARG A 67 -3.86 -16.14 -12.33
N ASP A 68 -4.97 -16.68 -11.84
CA ASP A 68 -5.14 -18.13 -11.76
C ASP A 68 -5.36 -18.75 -13.14
N ARG A 69 -6.19 -18.11 -13.97
CA ARG A 69 -6.44 -18.54 -15.34
C ARG A 69 -5.17 -18.57 -16.19
N ALA A 70 -4.37 -17.50 -16.14
CA ALA A 70 -3.13 -17.38 -16.91
C ALA A 70 -2.01 -18.29 -16.38
N GLY A 71 -2.10 -18.64 -15.09
CA GLY A 71 -1.15 -19.48 -14.38
C GLY A 71 -1.41 -20.98 -14.46
N LEU A 72 -2.52 -21.43 -15.05
CA LEU A 72 -2.90 -22.84 -15.02
C LEU A 72 -1.89 -23.72 -15.78
N THR A 73 -1.25 -24.64 -15.05
CA THR A 73 -0.34 -25.69 -15.56
C THR A 73 -0.71 -27.03 -14.92
N LEU A 74 0.10 -28.08 -15.15
CA LEU A 74 0.00 -29.36 -14.43
C LEU A 74 0.40 -29.25 -12.94
N ASP A 75 0.83 -28.10 -12.46
CA ASP A 75 1.31 -27.97 -11.09
C ASP A 75 0.16 -27.62 -10.13
N ALA A 76 0.18 -28.23 -8.95
CA ALA A 76 -0.65 -27.79 -7.85
C ALA A 76 -0.17 -26.42 -7.34
N ALA A 77 -1.11 -25.64 -6.82
CA ALA A 77 -0.89 -24.32 -6.27
C ALA A 77 -1.44 -24.20 -4.83
N ALA A 78 -1.47 -25.32 -4.10
CA ALA A 78 -1.88 -25.39 -2.72
C ALA A 78 -0.82 -26.01 -1.81
N LEU A 79 -0.87 -25.65 -0.54
CA LEU A 79 -0.09 -26.24 0.54
C LEU A 79 -1.00 -26.43 1.76
N ASP A 80 -1.15 -27.67 2.22
CA ASP A 80 -1.72 -27.98 3.53
C ASP A 80 -0.59 -28.08 4.56
N VAL A 81 -0.83 -27.52 5.74
CA VAL A 81 0.05 -27.63 6.90
C VAL A 81 -0.76 -28.19 8.07
N GLY A 82 -0.43 -29.38 8.52
CA GLY A 82 -1.08 -30.05 9.65
C GLY A 82 -0.60 -29.56 11.01
N GLN A 83 -0.82 -30.39 12.04
CA GLN A 83 -0.56 -30.00 13.41
C GLN A 83 0.94 -29.97 13.71
N PHE A 84 1.32 -29.10 14.63
CA PHE A 84 2.65 -29.08 15.24
C PHE A 84 2.56 -28.28 16.53
N ARG A 85 3.56 -28.45 17.40
CA ARG A 85 3.74 -27.65 18.60
C ARG A 85 5.22 -27.55 18.95
N VAL A 86 5.77 -26.34 18.88
CA VAL A 86 7.14 -26.02 19.29
C VAL A 86 7.13 -25.07 20.47
N THR A 87 8.14 -25.14 21.35
CA THR A 87 8.33 -24.17 22.43
C THR A 87 9.61 -23.41 22.18
N VAL A 88 9.50 -22.09 21.98
CA VAL A 88 10.65 -21.21 21.75
C VAL A 88 10.63 -20.12 22.79
N ARG A 89 11.74 -19.94 23.52
CA ARG A 89 11.87 -18.92 24.59
C ARG A 89 10.73 -18.96 25.62
N GLY A 90 10.25 -20.16 25.95
CA GLY A 90 9.17 -20.38 26.91
C GLY A 90 7.75 -20.13 26.38
N GLN A 91 7.60 -19.77 25.10
CA GLN A 91 6.30 -19.62 24.44
C GLN A 91 6.00 -20.79 23.52
N ALA A 92 4.78 -21.32 23.61
CA ALA A 92 4.31 -22.39 22.73
C ALA A 92 3.74 -21.81 21.43
N HIS A 93 4.19 -22.34 20.30
CA HIS A 93 3.69 -22.03 18.97
C HIS A 93 3.15 -23.30 18.32
N ASP A 94 1.93 -23.23 17.83
CA ASP A 94 1.22 -24.32 17.17
C ASP A 94 0.55 -23.86 15.86
N LEU A 95 -0.16 -24.78 15.20
CA LEU A 95 -0.93 -24.53 13.98
C LEU A 95 -1.85 -23.30 14.07
N ARG A 96 -2.48 -23.04 15.22
CA ARG A 96 -3.41 -21.90 15.38
C ARG A 96 -2.66 -20.59 15.45
N SER A 97 -1.58 -20.55 16.24
CA SER A 97 -0.72 -19.36 16.33
C SER A 97 -0.09 -19.04 14.96
N PHE A 98 0.32 -20.06 14.22
CA PHE A 98 0.89 -19.96 12.88
C PHE A 98 -0.10 -19.41 11.86
N SER A 99 -1.25 -20.07 11.71
CA SER A 99 -2.25 -19.68 10.73
C SER A 99 -2.82 -18.28 11.01
N THR A 100 -3.08 -17.96 12.27
CA THR A 100 -3.54 -16.63 12.68
C THR A 100 -2.49 -15.55 12.38
N TRP A 101 -1.20 -15.84 12.62
CA TRP A 101 -0.12 -14.91 12.28
C TRP A 101 -0.02 -14.69 10.76
N CYS A 102 -0.05 -15.77 9.96
CA CYS A 102 -0.01 -15.68 8.50
C CYS A 102 -1.19 -14.90 7.93
N VAL A 103 -2.41 -15.15 8.41
CA VAL A 103 -3.61 -14.39 8.03
C VAL A 103 -3.48 -12.92 8.43
N GLY A 104 -2.92 -12.63 9.60
CA GLY A 104 -2.61 -11.25 10.02
C GLY A 104 -1.70 -10.53 9.04
N GLN A 105 -0.63 -11.18 8.55
CA GLN A 105 0.27 -10.60 7.54
C GLN A 105 -0.44 -10.37 6.20
N CYS A 106 -1.31 -11.30 5.81
CA CYS A 106 -2.09 -11.21 4.59
C CYS A 106 -3.10 -10.05 4.65
N ALA A 107 -3.80 -9.90 5.77
CA ALA A 107 -4.72 -8.79 6.04
C ALA A 107 -4.00 -7.44 6.10
N ALA A 108 -2.78 -7.40 6.65
CA ALA A 108 -1.92 -6.21 6.63
C ALA A 108 -1.29 -5.92 5.27
N ASN A 109 -1.57 -6.74 4.25
CA ASN A 109 -1.03 -6.64 2.90
C ASN A 109 0.51 -6.57 2.85
N ALA A 110 1.18 -7.35 3.72
CA ALA A 110 2.63 -7.44 3.71
C ALA A 110 3.15 -7.88 2.34
N ALA A 111 4.29 -7.33 1.91
CA ALA A 111 4.78 -7.47 0.53
C ALA A 111 4.99 -8.94 0.09
N ASP A 112 5.43 -9.79 1.02
CA ASP A 112 5.68 -11.22 0.85
C ASP A 112 4.40 -12.09 0.82
N THR A 113 3.21 -11.49 0.96
CA THR A 113 1.92 -12.21 0.91
C THR A 113 1.18 -12.06 -0.41
N ARG A 114 1.75 -11.31 -1.38
CA ARG A 114 1.09 -10.95 -2.65
C ARG A 114 0.76 -12.14 -3.54
N ASP A 115 1.45 -13.26 -3.36
CA ASP A 115 1.23 -14.49 -4.11
C ASP A 115 0.22 -15.43 -3.44
N ILE A 116 -0.24 -15.12 -2.22
CA ILE A 116 -1.27 -15.89 -1.53
C ILE A 116 -2.66 -15.40 -1.96
N ARG A 117 -3.48 -16.35 -2.41
CA ARG A 117 -4.86 -16.17 -2.87
C ARG A 117 -5.87 -16.41 -1.76
N GLU A 118 -5.70 -17.47 -0.98
CA GLU A 118 -6.53 -17.71 0.20
C GLU A 118 -5.79 -18.52 1.26
N ILE A 119 -6.26 -18.38 2.50
CA ILE A 119 -5.89 -19.22 3.63
C ILE A 119 -7.19 -19.67 4.30
N ILE A 120 -7.42 -20.99 4.36
CA ILE A 120 -8.52 -21.59 5.14
C ILE A 120 -7.90 -22.16 6.41
N TYR A 121 -8.42 -21.74 7.56
CA TYR A 121 -7.79 -22.00 8.85
C TYR A 121 -8.82 -22.05 9.98
N SER A 122 -8.38 -22.56 11.13
CA SER A 122 -9.15 -22.49 12.37
C SER A 122 -8.39 -21.68 13.43
N PRO A 123 -8.87 -20.49 13.83
CA PRO A 123 -8.19 -19.66 14.83
C PRO A 123 -8.24 -20.27 16.24
N ASP A 124 -9.24 -21.09 16.53
CA ASP A 124 -9.53 -21.60 17.88
C ASP A 124 -9.70 -23.14 17.92
N GLY A 125 -9.55 -23.83 16.79
CA GLY A 125 -9.79 -25.26 16.66
C GLY A 125 -11.27 -25.66 16.68
N ARG A 126 -12.20 -24.70 16.61
CA ARG A 126 -13.66 -24.95 16.65
C ARG A 126 -14.39 -24.37 15.45
N VAL A 127 -13.93 -23.22 14.96
CA VAL A 127 -14.53 -22.51 13.83
C VAL A 127 -13.56 -22.52 12.67
N VAL A 128 -14.07 -22.75 11.45
CA VAL A 128 -13.29 -22.61 10.21
C VAL A 128 -13.57 -21.24 9.60
N ARG A 129 -12.50 -20.57 9.20
CA ARG A 129 -12.54 -19.26 8.53
C ARG A 129 -11.73 -19.32 7.24
N ARG A 130 -12.07 -18.44 6.31
CA ARG A 130 -11.26 -18.19 5.11
C ARG A 130 -10.87 -16.73 5.06
N TRP A 131 -9.57 -16.48 4.91
CA TRP A 131 -9.08 -15.22 4.37
C TRP A 131 -8.93 -15.37 2.85
N ASP A 132 -9.51 -14.46 2.09
CA ASP A 132 -9.49 -14.45 0.62
C ASP A 132 -9.07 -13.07 0.13
N ARG A 133 -7.98 -13.01 -0.65
CA ARG A 133 -7.48 -11.75 -1.21
C ARG A 133 -8.47 -11.08 -2.17
N LEU A 134 -9.29 -11.86 -2.87
CA LEU A 134 -10.30 -11.35 -3.79
C LEU A 134 -11.60 -10.94 -3.09
N GLY A 135 -11.75 -11.29 -1.81
CA GLY A 135 -12.98 -11.05 -1.04
C GLY A 135 -14.21 -11.76 -1.59
N LYS A 136 -14.05 -12.87 -2.34
CA LYS A 136 -15.14 -13.60 -2.97
C LYS A 136 -15.67 -14.74 -2.10
N ARG A 137 -14.85 -15.27 -1.21
CA ARG A 137 -15.14 -16.46 -0.39
C ARG A 137 -14.83 -16.20 1.09
N SER A 138 -15.61 -16.81 1.97
CA SER A 138 -15.52 -16.57 3.42
C SER A 138 -15.56 -17.83 4.30
N SER A 139 -15.86 -19.01 3.75
CA SER A 139 -16.05 -20.26 4.51
C SER A 139 -15.07 -21.37 4.10
N GLY A 140 -14.99 -22.45 4.89
CA GLY A 140 -14.31 -23.70 4.57
C GLY A 140 -15.08 -24.87 5.18
N ASP A 141 -14.65 -26.11 4.93
CA ASP A 141 -15.23 -27.29 5.59
C ASP A 141 -14.47 -27.67 6.87
N ASN A 142 -15.04 -28.58 7.65
CA ASN A 142 -14.52 -28.98 8.97
C ASN A 142 -13.17 -29.71 8.95
N SER A 143 -12.65 -30.13 7.79
CA SER A 143 -11.32 -30.74 7.73
C SER A 143 -10.22 -29.75 8.14
N HIS A 144 -10.45 -28.45 7.92
CA HIS A 144 -9.57 -27.34 8.26
C HIS A 144 -9.53 -27.01 9.77
N LEU A 145 -10.23 -27.79 10.61
CA LEU A 145 -10.03 -27.75 12.06
C LEU A 145 -8.67 -28.37 12.46
N TRP A 146 -8.12 -29.23 11.61
CA TRP A 146 -6.94 -30.04 11.89
C TRP A 146 -5.74 -29.70 11.02
N HIS A 147 -5.92 -28.88 9.97
CA HIS A 147 -4.85 -28.37 9.12
C HIS A 147 -5.20 -26.96 8.62
N THR A 148 -4.19 -26.22 8.16
CA THR A 148 -4.36 -24.95 7.45
C THR A 148 -4.08 -25.14 5.97
N HIS A 149 -5.01 -24.70 5.13
CA HIS A 149 -4.89 -24.77 3.67
C HIS A 149 -4.47 -23.40 3.13
N PHE A 150 -3.34 -23.35 2.43
CA PHE A 150 -2.88 -22.19 1.67
C PHE A 150 -3.12 -22.42 0.19
N SER A 151 -3.75 -21.46 -0.47
CA SER A 151 -3.80 -21.37 -1.92
C SER A 151 -2.94 -20.22 -2.40
N PHE A 152 -2.11 -20.48 -3.40
CA PHE A 152 -1.28 -19.49 -4.07
C PHE A 152 -1.87 -19.16 -5.43
N PHE A 153 -1.70 -17.93 -5.90
CA PHE A 153 -2.06 -17.61 -7.28
C PHE A 153 -1.24 -18.47 -8.24
N ARG A 154 -1.91 -19.09 -9.21
CA ARG A 154 -1.25 -20.03 -10.12
C ARG A 154 -0.17 -19.36 -10.97
N ASP A 155 -0.29 -18.05 -11.28
CA ASP A 155 0.74 -17.33 -12.04
C ASP A 155 2.07 -17.25 -11.30
N ALA A 156 2.04 -17.08 -9.98
CA ALA A 156 3.23 -17.05 -9.14
C ALA A 156 3.91 -18.42 -9.10
N ILE A 157 3.09 -19.48 -9.02
CA ILE A 157 3.56 -20.86 -9.08
C ILE A 157 4.22 -21.16 -10.42
N LYS A 158 3.52 -20.86 -11.53
CA LYS A 158 4.03 -21.02 -12.90
C LYS A 158 5.30 -20.22 -13.16
N ALA A 159 5.40 -19.01 -12.62
CA ALA A 159 6.58 -18.16 -12.74
C ALA A 159 7.77 -18.63 -11.88
N GLY A 160 7.60 -19.67 -11.05
CA GLY A 160 8.66 -20.18 -10.19
C GLY A 160 9.06 -19.21 -9.07
N ARG A 161 8.19 -18.27 -8.69
CA ARG A 161 8.49 -17.31 -7.61
C ARG A 161 8.72 -18.03 -6.30
N ASP A 162 9.67 -17.54 -5.50
CA ASP A 162 9.95 -18.08 -4.17
C ASP A 162 8.75 -17.84 -3.24
N GLN A 163 8.20 -18.93 -2.72
CA GLN A 163 7.06 -18.89 -1.79
C GLN A 163 7.47 -19.03 -0.32
N ARG A 164 8.77 -19.09 -0.02
CA ARG A 164 9.29 -19.29 1.34
C ARG A 164 9.21 -18.06 2.22
N SER A 165 9.12 -16.85 1.65
CA SER A 165 9.35 -15.59 2.38
C SER A 165 8.45 -15.41 3.60
N LEU A 166 7.13 -15.62 3.48
CA LEU A 166 6.21 -15.52 4.61
C LEU A 166 6.54 -16.54 5.72
N PHE A 167 6.81 -17.78 5.32
CA PHE A 167 7.09 -18.88 6.26
C PHE A 167 8.44 -18.69 6.96
N ARG A 168 9.46 -18.24 6.23
CA ARG A 168 10.75 -17.84 6.80
C ARG A 168 10.56 -16.72 7.82
N ARG A 169 9.76 -15.70 7.49
CA ARG A 169 9.48 -14.58 8.39
C ARG A 169 8.71 -15.02 9.63
N TYR A 170 7.78 -15.96 9.52
CA TYR A 170 7.13 -16.58 10.68
C TYR A 170 8.15 -17.29 11.59
N LEU A 171 8.97 -18.18 11.01
CA LEU A 171 9.98 -18.95 11.75
C LEU A 171 11.01 -18.03 12.43
N THR A 172 11.40 -16.93 11.77
CA THR A 172 12.21 -15.87 12.38
C THR A 172 11.47 -15.16 13.52
N ALA A 173 10.21 -14.79 13.31
CA ALA A 173 9.42 -14.06 14.31
C ALA A 173 9.22 -14.86 15.60
N ILE A 174 9.06 -16.18 15.50
CA ILE A 174 8.97 -17.07 16.66
C ILE A 174 10.34 -17.49 17.21
N GLY A 175 11.43 -17.15 16.53
CA GLY A 175 12.81 -17.41 16.97
C GLY A 175 13.37 -18.79 16.66
N LEU A 176 12.77 -19.54 15.72
CA LEU A 176 13.33 -20.80 15.20
C LEU A 176 14.39 -20.57 14.12
N LEU A 177 14.32 -19.44 13.44
CA LEU A 177 15.39 -18.95 12.59
C LEU A 177 16.02 -17.75 13.26
N GLU A 178 17.36 -17.71 13.25
CA GLU A 178 18.06 -16.45 13.46
C GLU A 178 17.61 -15.49 12.35
N GLY A 179 17.33 -14.23 12.72
CA GLY A 179 16.85 -13.24 11.76
C GLY A 179 17.82 -13.14 10.60
N PRO A 180 17.35 -12.91 9.36
CA PRO A 180 18.24 -12.87 8.23
C PRO A 180 19.30 -11.78 8.45
N ASP A 181 20.59 -12.17 8.37
CA ASP A 181 21.51 -11.37 7.56
C ASP A 181 20.79 -11.15 6.23
N MET A 182 20.61 -9.87 5.85
CA MET A 182 20.01 -9.45 4.58
C MET A 182 20.26 -10.45 3.45
N THR A 183 19.25 -10.75 2.63
CA THR A 183 19.52 -11.46 1.37
C THR A 183 20.60 -10.69 0.60
N GLN A 184 21.44 -11.35 -0.20
CA GLN A 184 22.49 -10.65 -0.96
C GLN A 184 21.92 -9.49 -1.80
N GLU A 185 20.70 -9.66 -2.33
CA GLU A 185 19.98 -8.62 -3.06
C GLU A 185 19.57 -7.45 -2.15
N GLU A 186 18.99 -7.72 -0.97
CA GLU A 186 18.66 -6.69 0.03
C GLU A 186 19.91 -6.01 0.59
N HIS A 187 21.01 -6.73 0.76
CA HIS A 187 22.30 -6.19 1.18
C HIS A 187 22.87 -5.25 0.12
N ASN A 188 22.84 -5.67 -1.15
CA ASN A 188 23.25 -4.83 -2.26
C ASN A 188 22.34 -3.61 -2.42
N TRP A 189 21.04 -3.76 -2.18
CA TRP A 189 20.07 -2.68 -2.21
C TRP A 189 20.31 -1.68 -1.06
N LEU A 190 20.50 -2.15 0.17
CA LEU A 190 20.82 -1.31 1.32
C LEU A 190 22.19 -0.64 1.18
N ALA A 191 23.20 -1.32 0.63
CA ALA A 191 24.48 -0.73 0.28
C ALA A 191 24.32 0.39 -0.77
N THR A 192 23.45 0.18 -1.76
CA THR A 192 23.12 1.18 -2.79
C THR A 192 22.38 2.38 -2.19
N ILE A 193 21.37 2.15 -1.35
CA ILE A 193 20.63 3.20 -0.64
C ILE A 193 21.57 3.98 0.28
N HIS A 194 22.38 3.30 1.09
CA HIS A 194 23.34 3.93 1.99
C HIS A 194 24.38 4.75 1.21
N LYS A 195 24.89 4.25 0.09
CA LYS A 195 25.78 4.98 -0.81
C LYS A 195 25.10 6.23 -1.40
N ASN A 196 23.86 6.12 -1.85
CA ASN A 196 23.12 7.25 -2.42
C ASN A 196 22.76 8.30 -1.36
N LEU A 197 22.39 7.87 -0.15
CA LEU A 197 22.09 8.76 0.97
C LEU A 197 23.35 9.44 1.51
N THR A 198 24.48 8.75 1.59
CA THR A 198 25.76 9.36 2.02
C THR A 198 26.34 10.32 0.98
N VAL A 199 25.99 10.16 -0.31
CA VAL A 199 26.24 11.18 -1.34
C VAL A 199 25.37 12.43 -1.13
N LEU A 200 24.24 12.33 -0.44
CA LEU A 200 23.35 13.49 -0.21
C LEU A 200 23.49 14.10 1.20
N ASP A 201 23.96 13.35 2.19
CA ASP A 201 24.14 13.77 3.59
C ASP A 201 25.41 14.63 3.83
N GLY A 202 26.05 15.13 2.78
CA GLY A 202 27.17 16.08 2.89
C GLY A 202 28.43 15.53 3.57
N ARG A 203 28.54 14.23 3.86
CA ARG A 203 29.78 13.60 4.40
C ARG A 203 30.70 13.07 3.30
N ASN A 204 30.18 12.87 2.08
CA ASN A 204 30.97 12.54 0.90
C ASN A 204 31.44 13.84 0.21
N PRO A 205 32.73 13.95 -0.17
CA PRO A 205 33.25 15.12 -0.89
C PRO A 205 32.45 15.49 -2.15
N ILE A 206 31.95 14.49 -2.88
CA ILE A 206 31.12 14.70 -4.08
C ILE A 206 29.75 15.27 -3.69
N GLY A 207 29.17 14.79 -2.59
CA GLY A 207 27.92 15.30 -2.04
C GLY A 207 28.00 16.74 -1.58
N GLN A 208 29.10 17.10 -0.91
CA GLN A 208 29.39 18.48 -0.54
C GLN A 208 29.49 19.38 -1.77
N ILE A 209 30.13 18.93 -2.85
CA ILE A 209 30.23 19.69 -4.10
C ILE A 209 28.83 19.91 -4.70
N TYR A 210 27.97 18.89 -4.78
CA TYR A 210 26.60 19.07 -5.31
C TYR A 210 25.76 20.02 -4.44
N THR A 211 25.83 19.89 -3.11
CA THR A 211 25.14 20.80 -2.20
C THR A 211 25.67 22.22 -2.34
N ARG A 212 26.99 22.43 -2.28
CA ARG A 212 27.64 23.74 -2.45
C ARG A 212 27.37 24.35 -3.84
N MET A 213 27.32 23.55 -4.91
CA MET A 213 26.90 24.00 -6.24
C MET A 213 25.42 24.40 -6.29
N SER A 214 24.54 23.65 -5.62
CA SER A 214 23.10 23.95 -5.58
C SER A 214 22.76 25.22 -4.81
N VAL A 215 23.58 25.60 -3.82
CA VAL A 215 23.47 26.86 -3.06
C VAL A 215 24.37 27.98 -3.59
N GLY A 216 25.25 27.70 -4.55
CA GLY A 216 26.13 28.66 -5.21
C GLY A 216 27.41 29.01 -4.45
N GLU A 217 27.85 28.19 -3.50
CA GLU A 217 29.04 28.40 -2.66
C GLU A 217 30.36 28.02 -3.35
N ASP A 218 30.34 27.11 -4.33
CA ASP A 218 31.54 26.54 -4.99
C ASP A 218 31.91 27.13 -6.34
N GLN A 219 31.34 28.27 -6.64
CA GLN A 219 31.64 28.93 -7.88
C GLN A 219 33.00 29.65 -7.77
N THR A 220 34.03 29.02 -8.32
CA THR A 220 35.41 29.57 -8.39
C THR A 220 35.60 30.59 -9.52
N GLY A 221 34.56 30.88 -10.30
CA GLY A 221 34.58 31.85 -11.39
C GLY A 221 34.04 33.23 -10.98
N ILE A 222 34.60 34.30 -11.55
CA ILE A 222 34.25 35.71 -11.29
C ILE A 222 32.79 36.05 -11.69
N LYS A 223 32.11 35.18 -12.44
CA LYS A 223 30.75 35.41 -12.95
C LYS A 223 29.72 34.54 -12.21
N PRO A 224 28.62 35.12 -11.70
CA PRO A 224 27.53 34.36 -11.09
C PRO A 224 26.92 33.37 -12.09
N PRO A 225 26.28 32.29 -11.62
CA PRO A 225 25.75 31.24 -12.49
C PRO A 225 24.58 31.81 -13.27
N ASN A 226 24.51 31.49 -14.56
CA ASN A 226 23.40 31.91 -15.43
C ASN A 226 22.15 31.01 -15.27
N TYR A 227 22.06 30.26 -14.18
CA TYR A 227 20.95 29.39 -13.85
C TYR A 227 20.49 29.63 -12.39
N PRO A 228 19.20 29.43 -12.07
CA PRO A 228 18.71 29.59 -10.71
C PRO A 228 19.39 28.61 -9.75
N THR A 229 19.91 29.14 -8.64
CA THR A 229 20.35 28.39 -7.46
C THR A 229 19.27 28.41 -6.37
N LEU A 230 19.37 27.54 -5.37
CA LEU A 230 18.46 27.55 -4.21
C LEU A 230 18.43 28.91 -3.51
N LYS A 231 19.56 29.63 -3.49
CA LYS A 231 19.64 30.99 -2.95
C LYS A 231 18.83 31.99 -3.79
N THR A 232 18.97 31.93 -5.12
CA THR A 232 18.19 32.81 -6.01
C THR A 232 16.70 32.48 -6.02
N VAL A 233 16.32 31.21 -5.93
CA VAL A 233 14.92 30.77 -5.84
C VAL A 233 14.29 31.24 -4.54
N THR A 234 15.00 31.10 -3.41
CA THR A 234 14.53 31.61 -2.11
C THR A 234 14.36 33.14 -2.14
N ALA A 235 15.31 33.85 -2.76
CA ALA A 235 15.20 35.31 -2.91
C ALA A 235 14.03 35.74 -3.82
N GLN A 236 13.80 35.03 -4.93
CA GLN A 236 12.64 35.26 -5.81
C GLN A 236 11.32 34.97 -5.10
N LEU A 237 11.25 33.90 -4.30
CA LEU A 237 10.06 33.58 -3.52
C LEU A 237 9.77 34.66 -2.47
N ALA A 238 10.78 35.15 -1.77
CA ALA A 238 10.64 36.25 -0.83
C ALA A 238 10.16 37.55 -1.53
N ALA A 239 10.71 37.86 -2.71
CA ALA A 239 10.28 39.00 -3.51
C ALA A 239 8.82 38.87 -3.98
N LEU A 240 8.42 37.66 -4.40
CA LEU A 240 7.04 37.38 -4.79
C LEU A 240 6.08 37.51 -3.60
N GLN A 241 6.45 36.98 -2.44
CA GLN A 241 5.67 37.11 -1.21
C GLN A 241 5.49 38.58 -0.82
N ALA A 242 6.54 39.39 -0.91
CA ALA A 242 6.48 40.83 -0.66
C ALA A 242 5.55 41.55 -1.66
N ALA A 243 5.67 41.24 -2.95
CA ALA A 243 4.80 41.82 -3.99
C ALA A 243 3.34 41.43 -3.79
N LEU A 244 3.06 40.17 -3.44
CA LEU A 244 1.70 39.70 -3.16
C LEU A 244 1.12 40.39 -1.92
N THR A 245 1.93 40.59 -0.88
CA THR A 245 1.51 41.29 0.33
C THR A 245 1.18 42.76 0.03
N ALA A 246 2.01 43.43 -0.78
CA ALA A 246 1.76 44.80 -1.23
C ALA A 246 0.49 44.91 -2.09
N LEU A 247 0.24 43.92 -2.96
CA LEU A 247 -0.97 43.86 -3.78
C LEU A 247 -2.21 43.61 -2.94
N ALA A 248 -2.14 42.68 -1.98
CA ALA A 248 -3.27 42.35 -1.10
C ALA A 248 -3.65 43.52 -0.15
N GLY A 249 -2.68 44.37 0.21
CA GLY A 249 -2.93 45.58 0.99
C GLY A 249 -3.30 46.81 0.17
N ARG A 250 -3.36 46.70 -1.17
CA ARG A 250 -3.72 47.82 -2.04
C ARG A 250 -5.23 47.93 -2.15
N ASP A 251 -5.73 49.14 -1.95
CA ASP A 251 -7.09 49.47 -2.34
C ASP A 251 -7.16 49.68 -3.85
N PHE A 252 -8.00 48.88 -4.51
CA PHE A 252 -8.20 48.94 -5.96
C PHE A 252 -9.41 49.78 -6.35
N THR A 253 -10.22 50.16 -5.37
CA THR A 253 -11.43 50.92 -5.59
C THR A 253 -11.14 52.35 -5.15
N ASP A 254 -11.46 53.31 -6.01
CA ASP A 254 -11.53 54.71 -5.61
C ASP A 254 -13.01 55.05 -5.43
N GLU A 255 -13.54 54.80 -4.24
CA GLU A 255 -14.94 55.05 -3.92
C GLU A 255 -15.29 56.53 -4.12
N SER A 256 -14.33 57.44 -3.91
CA SER A 256 -14.55 58.86 -4.12
C SER A 256 -14.75 59.19 -5.61
N ALA A 257 -13.94 58.62 -6.49
CA ALA A 257 -14.10 58.77 -7.94
C ALA A 257 -15.41 58.12 -8.44
N ILE A 258 -15.77 56.94 -7.92
CA ILE A 258 -17.04 56.28 -8.25
C ILE A 258 -18.23 57.16 -7.81
N VAL A 259 -18.22 57.66 -6.57
CA VAL A 259 -19.28 58.54 -6.05
C VAL A 259 -19.37 59.82 -6.87
N GLN A 260 -18.24 60.46 -7.19
CA GLN A 260 -18.23 61.66 -8.03
C GLN A 260 -18.79 61.38 -9.44
N GLY A 261 -18.43 60.25 -10.06
CA GLY A 261 -18.96 59.85 -11.36
C GLY A 261 -20.46 59.59 -11.34
N VAL A 262 -20.95 58.90 -10.29
CA VAL A 262 -22.38 58.65 -10.10
C VAL A 262 -23.14 59.96 -9.91
N LEU A 263 -22.67 60.84 -9.01
CA LEU A 263 -23.31 62.13 -8.75
C LEU A 263 -23.30 63.06 -9.96
N ALA A 264 -22.23 63.04 -10.77
CA ALA A 264 -22.17 63.81 -12.01
C ALA A 264 -23.20 63.33 -13.06
N GLY A 265 -23.57 62.04 -13.03
CA GLY A 265 -24.55 61.45 -13.94
C GLY A 265 -26.01 61.59 -13.47
N LEU A 266 -26.24 61.87 -12.19
CA LEU A 266 -27.54 62.02 -11.56
C LEU A 266 -28.05 63.47 -11.65
N THR A 267 -28.41 63.89 -12.85
CA THR A 267 -29.08 65.18 -13.05
C THR A 267 -30.46 65.19 -12.38
N PRO A 268 -30.97 66.34 -11.91
CA PRO A 268 -32.31 66.44 -11.31
C PRO A 268 -33.41 65.83 -12.17
N GLU A 269 -33.29 65.95 -13.50
CA GLU A 269 -34.25 65.40 -14.47
C GLU A 269 -34.23 63.87 -14.51
N LYS A 270 -33.05 63.25 -14.44
CA LYS A 270 -32.91 61.78 -14.41
C LYS A 270 -33.33 61.20 -13.07
N ILE A 271 -33.09 61.95 -11.98
CA ILE A 271 -33.61 61.60 -10.67
C ILE A 271 -35.14 61.64 -10.70
N ALA A 272 -35.73 62.70 -11.25
CA ALA A 272 -37.18 62.85 -11.36
C ALA A 272 -37.83 61.77 -12.25
N GLU A 273 -37.18 61.39 -13.36
CA GLU A 273 -37.65 60.32 -14.25
C GLU A 273 -37.64 58.93 -13.60
N ALA A 274 -36.69 58.68 -12.69
CA ALA A 274 -36.55 57.40 -12.00
C ALA A 274 -37.44 57.27 -10.74
N ILE A 275 -38.03 58.36 -10.26
CA ILE A 275 -38.90 58.34 -9.07
C ILE A 275 -40.33 57.95 -9.49
N PRO A 276 -40.95 56.94 -8.85
CA PRO A 276 -42.35 56.61 -9.07
C PRO A 276 -43.26 57.84 -8.83
N PRO A 277 -44.34 58.03 -9.62
CA PRO A 277 -45.17 59.24 -9.55
C PRO A 277 -45.67 59.58 -8.14
N GLU A 278 -46.07 58.56 -7.37
CA GLU A 278 -46.54 58.69 -5.99
C GLU A 278 -45.45 59.26 -5.05
N LEU A 279 -44.20 58.85 -5.24
CA LEU A 279 -43.06 59.38 -4.47
C LEU A 279 -42.66 60.77 -4.94
N ALA A 280 -42.79 61.07 -6.25
CA ALA A 280 -42.49 62.39 -6.78
C ALA A 280 -43.44 63.45 -6.21
N GLU A 281 -44.72 63.12 -6.08
CA GLU A 281 -45.73 63.97 -5.44
C GLU A 281 -45.38 64.23 -3.96
N GLN A 282 -45.06 63.19 -3.20
CA GLN A 282 -44.65 63.33 -1.79
C GLN A 282 -43.38 64.19 -1.62
N VAL A 283 -42.40 64.04 -2.51
CA VAL A 283 -41.18 64.86 -2.50
C VAL A 283 -41.48 66.32 -2.85
N ALA A 284 -42.35 66.56 -3.83
CA ALA A 284 -42.75 67.91 -4.22
C ALA A 284 -43.51 68.62 -3.08
N GLU A 285 -44.44 67.93 -2.42
CA GLU A 285 -45.16 68.44 -1.25
C GLU A 285 -44.22 68.78 -0.09
N GLU A 286 -43.26 67.90 0.21
CA GLU A 286 -42.28 68.11 1.27
C GLU A 286 -41.35 69.29 0.97
N LEU A 287 -40.89 69.43 -0.28
CA LEU A 287 -40.07 70.57 -0.71
C LEU A 287 -40.87 71.88 -0.63
N ALA A 288 -42.13 71.89 -1.09
CA ALA A 288 -43.02 73.05 -0.99
C ALA A 288 -43.27 73.45 0.47
N ARG A 289 -43.49 72.47 1.35
CA ARG A 289 -43.65 72.69 2.80
C ARG A 289 -42.40 73.32 3.43
N ARG A 290 -41.20 72.88 3.04
CA ARG A 290 -39.93 73.43 3.56
C ARG A 290 -39.62 74.82 3.04
N LEU A 291 -39.98 75.14 1.80
CA LEU A 291 -39.75 76.46 1.21
C LEU A 291 -40.72 77.52 1.73
N ALA A 292 -41.88 77.10 2.24
CA ALA A 292 -42.87 77.99 2.85
C ALA A 292 -42.63 78.24 4.36
N ALA A 293 -41.65 77.56 4.96
CA ALA A 293 -41.25 77.70 6.37
C ALA A 293 -39.98 78.57 6.50
#